data_AF-S2YNT6-F1
#
_entry.id   AF-S2YNT6-F1
#
_cell.length_a   1.000
_cell.length_b   1.000
_cell.length_c   1.000
_cell.angle_alpha   90.00
_cell.angle_beta   90.00
_cell.angle_gamma   90.00
#
_symmetry.space_group_name_H-M   'P 1'
#
loop_
_entity.id
_entity.type
_entity.pdbx_description
1 polymer ?
#
loop_
_entity_poly.entity_id
_entity_poly.type
_entity_poly.pdbx_seq_one_letter_code
_entity_poly.pdbx_strand_id
1 'polypeptide(L)' 'MTVDTLRFATAGSVDDGKSTLVGRLLHDSKSVLTDQLEAVEHASRNRGQDAPDLALLTDGLRAEREQGITIDV' A
#
# COMPACT_ATOMS: atom_id res chain seq x y z
N MET A 1 -16.55 -23.20 10.84
CA MET A 1 -16.13 -22.94 9.44
C MET A 1 -14.67 -22.56 9.50
N THR A 2 -13.78 -23.32 8.87
CA THR A 2 -12.39 -22.91 8.69
C THR A 2 -12.37 -21.83 7.62
N VAL A 3 -11.76 -20.69 7.91
CA VAL A 3 -11.54 -19.64 6.91
C VAL A 3 -10.39 -20.12 6.04
N ASP A 4 -10.65 -20.39 4.77
CA ASP A 4 -9.62 -20.81 3.83
C ASP A 4 -8.75 -19.61 3.43
N THR A 5 -7.44 -19.83 3.39
CA THR A 5 -6.47 -18.80 3.00
C THR A 5 -6.57 -18.49 1.51
N LEU A 6 -6.91 -17.25 1.17
CA LEU A 6 -6.82 -16.76 -0.20
C LEU A 6 -5.39 -16.31 -0.50
N ARG A 7 -4.78 -16.87 -1.56
CA ARG A 7 -3.54 -16.38 -2.15
C ARG A 7 -3.89 -15.52 -3.36
N PHE A 8 -3.37 -14.30 -3.38
CA PHE A 8 -3.69 -13.30 -4.40
C PHE A 8 -2.42 -12.57 -4.82
N ALA A 9 -2.37 -12.14 -6.09
CA ALA A 9 -1.30 -11.34 -6.65
C ALA A 9 -1.88 -10.32 -7.63
N THR A 10 -1.31 -9.12 -7.68
CA THR A 10 -1.66 -8.07 -8.65
C THR A 10 -0.61 -7.98 -9.75
N ALA A 11 -1.04 -7.91 -11.02
CA ALA A 11 -0.16 -7.67 -12.17
C ALA A 11 -0.78 -6.63 -13.10
N GLY A 12 0.05 -5.84 -13.79
CA GLY A 12 -0.36 -4.70 -14.60
C GLY A 12 0.79 -3.73 -14.86
N SER A 13 0.58 -2.76 -15.74
CA SER A 13 1.55 -1.73 -16.13
C SER A 13 1.95 -0.84 -14.94
N VAL A 14 3.04 -0.08 -15.10
CA VAL A 14 3.37 1.06 -14.23
C VAL A 14 2.17 2.00 -14.17
N ASP A 15 1.88 2.56 -12.99
CA ASP A 15 0.75 3.46 -12.72
C ASP A 15 -0.68 2.89 -12.78
N ASP A 16 -0.85 1.58 -13.01
CA ASP A 16 -2.19 0.92 -12.98
C ASP A 16 -2.79 0.79 -11.56
N GLY A 17 -2.18 1.42 -10.53
CA GLY A 17 -2.72 1.44 -9.17
C GLY A 17 -2.66 0.11 -8.41
N LYS A 18 -1.80 -0.83 -8.83
CA LYS A 18 -1.61 -2.15 -8.17
C LYS A 18 -1.36 -2.03 -6.67
N SER A 19 -0.37 -1.21 -6.30
CA SER A 19 0.04 -0.96 -4.91
C SER A 19 -1.06 -0.28 -4.10
N THR A 20 -1.79 0.65 -4.73
CA THR A 20 -2.98 1.28 -4.13
C THR A 20 -4.08 0.26 -3.83
N LEU A 21 -4.33 -0.69 -4.74
CA LEU A 21 -5.33 -1.74 -4.55
C LEU A 21 -4.93 -2.67 -3.38
N VAL A 22 -3.68 -3.12 -3.34
CA VAL A 22 -3.19 -3.98 -2.24
C VAL A 22 -3.26 -3.23 -0.91
N GLY A 23 -2.78 -1.98 -0.86
CA GLY A 23 -2.87 -1.14 0.34
C GLY A 23 -4.32 -0.92 0.80
N ARG A 24 -5.25 -0.76 -0.14
CA ARG A 24 -6.68 -0.64 0.17
C ARG A 24 -7.26 -1.93 0.75
N LEU A 25 -6.91 -3.08 0.19
CA LEU A 25 -7.35 -4.38 0.73
C LEU A 25 -6.86 -4.59 2.16
N LEU A 26 -5.59 -4.28 2.43
CA LEU A 26 -5.01 -4.36 3.78
C LEU A 26 -5.71 -3.42 4.77
N HIS A 27 -6.02 -2.20 4.34
CA HIS A 27 -6.75 -1.22 5.16
C HIS A 27 -8.17 -1.71 5.47
N ASP A 28 -8.93 -2.11 4.45
CA ASP A 28 -10.33 -2.49 4.58
C ASP A 28 -10.51 -3.83 5.32
N SER A 29 -9.51 -4.73 5.24
CA SER A 29 -9.45 -5.95 6.05
C SER A 29 -9.02 -5.71 7.50
N LYS A 30 -8.75 -4.46 7.88
CA LYS A 30 -8.22 -4.07 9.21
C LYS A 30 -6.91 -4.79 9.55
N SER A 31 -6.09 -5.06 8.52
CA SER A 31 -4.79 -5.72 8.66
C SER A 31 -3.63 -4.74 8.84
N VAL A 32 -3.90 -3.44 8.73
CA VAL A 32 -2.92 -2.37 8.96
C VAL A 32 -2.98 -1.91 10.42
N LEU A 33 -1.83 -1.81 11.06
CA LEU A 33 -1.71 -1.27 12.42
C LEU A 33 -1.89 0.26 12.41
N THR A 34 -2.43 0.81 13.50
CA THR A 34 -2.75 2.24 13.59
C THR A 34 -1.51 3.13 13.42
N ASP A 35 -0.37 2.74 13.98
CA ASP A 35 0.91 3.46 13.85
C ASP A 35 1.42 3.47 12.39
N GLN A 36 1.25 2.36 11.66
CA GLN A 36 1.57 2.31 10.24
C GLN A 36 0.66 3.22 9.40
N LEU A 37 -0.64 3.25 9.72
CA LEU A 37 -1.58 4.14 9.04
C LEU A 37 -1.25 5.62 9.32
N GLU A 38 -0.94 5.98 10.57
CA GLU A 38 -0.50 7.33 10.94
C GLU A 38 0.79 7.75 10.20
N ALA A 39 1.75 6.82 10.05
CA ALA A 39 2.97 7.08 9.31
C ALA A 39 2.69 7.34 7.82
N VAL A 40 1.77 6.58 7.22
CA VAL A 40 1.33 6.79 5.83
C VAL A 40 0.62 8.13 5.69
N GLU A 41 -0.32 8.45 6.56
CA GLU A 41 -1.01 9.73 6.56
C GLU A 41 -0.02 10.91 6.67
N HIS A 42 0.97 10.81 7.55
CA HIS A 42 1.97 11.86 7.68
C HIS A 42 2.83 12.00 6.42
N ALA A 43 3.27 10.89 5.84
CA ALA A 43 4.02 10.88 4.59
C ALA A 43 3.21 11.46 3.42
N SER A 44 1.92 11.15 3.32
CA SER A 44 1.00 11.69 2.31
C SER A 44 0.79 13.19 2.47
N ARG A 45 0.58 13.67 3.71
CA ARG A 45 0.50 15.12 4.00
C ARG A 45 1.78 15.85 3.60
N ASN A 46 2.95 15.26 3.88
CA ASN A 46 4.25 15.84 3.49
C ASN A 46 4.44 15.90 1.97
N ARG A 47 3.73 15.06 1.22
CA ARG A 47 3.66 15.07 -0.25
C ARG A 47 2.55 15.98 -0.80
N GLY A 48 1.77 16.65 0.06
CA GLY A 48 0.68 17.53 -0.33
C GLY A 48 -0.62 16.83 -0.69
N GLN A 49 -0.82 15.58 -0.26
CA GLN A 49 -2.08 14.86 -0.47
C GLN A 49 -3.03 15.05 0.72
N ASP A 50 -4.33 15.20 0.42
CA ASP A 50 -5.40 15.36 1.41
C ASP A 50 -5.85 14.02 2.03
N ALA A 51 -5.51 12.91 1.39
CA ALA A 51 -5.88 11.55 1.81
C ALA A 51 -4.62 10.68 1.96
N PRO A 52 -4.66 9.63 2.80
CA PRO A 52 -3.56 8.68 2.90
C PRO A 52 -3.31 7.95 1.58
N ASP A 53 -2.05 7.92 1.17
CA ASP A 53 -1.54 7.23 -0.01
C ASP A 53 -1.30 5.76 0.36
N LEU A 54 -2.31 4.93 0.17
CA LEU A 54 -2.25 3.54 0.60
C LEU A 54 -1.20 2.72 -0.17
N ALA A 55 -0.68 3.20 -1.30
CA ALA A 55 0.46 2.56 -1.97
C ALA A 55 1.72 2.54 -1.08
N LEU A 56 1.85 3.51 -0.17
CA LEU A 56 2.96 3.60 0.77
C LEU A 56 3.00 2.46 1.80
N LEU A 57 1.90 1.72 1.96
CA LEU A 57 1.86 0.52 2.81
C LEU A 57 2.63 -0.65 2.19
N THR A 58 2.71 -0.70 0.86
CA THR A 58 3.29 -1.81 0.11
C THR A 58 4.64 -1.48 -0.52
N ASP A 59 4.96 -0.20 -0.69
CA ASP A 59 6.26 0.24 -1.18
C ASP A 59 7.27 0.17 -0.02
N GLY A 60 7.88 -1.00 0.17
CA GLY A 60 8.78 -1.35 1.27
C GLY A 60 10.22 -0.85 1.12
N LEU A 61 10.71 -0.66 -0.11
CA LEU A 61 12.07 -0.20 -0.36
C LEU A 61 12.12 1.33 -0.51
N ARG A 62 13.15 1.95 0.07
CA ARG A 62 13.38 3.38 -0.10
C ARG A 62 13.54 3.78 -1.58
N ALA A 63 14.14 2.90 -2.39
CA ALA A 63 14.29 3.08 -3.84
C ALA A 63 12.94 3.06 -4.58
N GLU A 64 11.98 2.23 -4.14
CA GLU A 64 10.61 2.22 -4.67
C GLU A 64 9.94 3.58 -4.45
N ARG A 65 10.04 4.11 -3.22
CA ARG A 65 9.43 5.40 -2.85
C ARG A 65 10.05 6.59 -3.56
N GLU A 66 11.34 6.53 -3.89
CA GLU A 66 12.07 7.57 -4.62
C GLU A 66 11.77 7.52 -6.14
N GLN A 67 11.41 6.36 -6.69
CA GLN A 67 11.16 6.15 -8.12
C GLN A 67 9.67 5.97 -8.48
N GLY A 68 8.78 5.82 -7.50
CA GLY A 68 7.35 5.57 -7.73
C GLY A 68 7.05 4.20 -8.34
N ILE A 69 7.89 3.20 -8.08
CA ILE A 69 7.71 1.82 -8.59
C ILE A 69 7.65 0.84 -7.41
N THR A 70 7.17 -0.38 -7.64
CA THR A 70 7.23 -1.50 -6.67
C THR A 70 8.21 -2.55 -7.20
N ILE A 71 9.15 -3.00 -6.36
CA ILE A 71 10.30 -3.87 -6.62
C ILE A 71 10.15 -5.20 -5.86
N ASP A 72 9.44 -5.26 -4.73
CA ASP A 72 9.25 -6.52 -3.98
C ASP A 72 8.08 -7.39 -4.45
N VAL A 73 8.21 -8.72 -4.24
CA VAL A 73 7.31 -9.83 -4.65
C VAL A 73 6.24 -10.12 -3.60
#